data_AF-A0A821S7F7-F1
#
_entry.id   AF-A0A821S7F7-F1
#
_cell.length_a   1.000
_cell.length_b   1.000
_cell.length_c   1.000
_cell.angle_alpha   90.00
_cell.angle_beta   90.00
_cell.angle_gamma   90.00
#
_symmetry.space_group_name_H-M   'P 1'
#
loop_
_entity.id
_entity.type
_entity.pdbx_description
1 polymer ?
#
loop_
_entity_poly.entity_id
_entity_poly.type
_entity_poly.pdbx_seq_one_letter_code
_entity_poly.pdbx_strand_id
1 'polypeptide(L)'
;MQAVANITMGLNVLTEFIAGVIMPGDPIANVTFKTYAYITQVQGLFFLSDLKLGHYMKIPPRIMFMTQIVATVVACIVNFVTAIYLIETIPNICTEKNIEWRCPISTTFYSASIIWGAIGPLKIFGPNSVYWPLLFGFLIGAFLPVPVWILRKKYPATKWLQYVHFPIMLSATSAIPTAPPGEYTSWLIVGFLFNFILYRYAHDWWKQYAFVFSASMSCGVVVSALLIFFALTNNNVNFPTWWGTGGITGDGCPLASANFSG
;
A
#
# COMPACT_ATOMS: atom_id res chain seq x y z
N MET A 1 6.34 15.68 3.75
CA MET A 1 5.16 14.94 4.25
C MET A 1 5.54 13.72 5.05
N GLN A 2 6.40 12.82 4.56
CA GLN A 2 6.84 11.65 5.34
C GLN A 2 7.42 12.02 6.72
N ALA A 3 8.20 13.10 6.83
CA ALA A 3 8.73 13.57 8.12
C ALA A 3 7.69 14.10 9.12
N VAL A 4 6.48 14.44 8.68
CA VAL A 4 5.43 15.07 9.53
C VAL A 4 4.21 14.16 9.70
N ALA A 5 3.84 13.41 8.66
CA ALA A 5 2.64 12.57 8.60
C ALA A 5 2.95 11.09 8.34
N ASN A 6 4.22 10.70 8.17
CA ASN A 6 4.65 9.34 7.84
C ASN A 6 3.99 8.72 6.60
N ILE A 7 3.51 9.55 5.66
CA ILE A 7 2.89 9.08 4.41
C ILE A 7 3.85 9.31 3.25
N THR A 8 4.09 8.24 2.48
CA THR A 8 4.76 8.27 1.17
C THR A 8 3.68 8.37 0.09
N MET A 9 3.67 9.46 -0.66
CA MET A 9 2.72 9.61 -1.76
C MET A 9 3.20 8.81 -2.96
N GLY A 10 2.35 7.90 -3.45
CA GLY A 10 2.64 7.03 -4.57
C GLY A 10 2.66 7.79 -5.90
N LEU A 11 3.83 7.97 -6.51
CA LEU A 11 3.95 8.49 -7.88
C LEU A 11 3.70 7.43 -8.96
N ASN A 12 3.33 6.20 -8.56
CA ASN A 12 3.05 5.04 -9.40
C ASN A 12 2.25 5.38 -10.67
N VAL A 13 1.07 5.97 -10.48
CA VAL A 13 0.13 6.25 -11.58
C VAL A 13 0.69 7.30 -12.52
N LEU A 14 1.42 8.30 -11.99
CA LEU A 14 2.02 9.35 -12.83
C LEU A 14 3.17 8.79 -13.68
N THR A 15 4.00 7.92 -13.11
CA THR A 15 5.09 7.26 -13.85
C THR A 15 4.56 6.34 -14.94
N GLU A 16 3.49 5.58 -14.67
CA GLU A 16 2.81 4.74 -15.65
C GLU A 16 2.13 5.57 -16.74
N PHE A 17 1.52 6.71 -16.38
CA PHE A 17 0.91 7.62 -17.34
C PHE A 17 1.96 8.17 -18.32
N ILE A 18 3.07 8.69 -17.81
CA ILE A 18 4.13 9.28 -18.64
C ILE A 18 4.74 8.22 -19.56
N ALA A 19 5.10 7.05 -19.03
CA ALA A 19 5.66 5.98 -19.84
C ALA A 19 4.67 5.44 -20.88
N GLY A 20 3.39 5.29 -20.52
CA GLY A 20 2.34 4.88 -21.44
C GLY A 20 2.06 5.89 -22.57
N VAL A 21 2.33 7.18 -22.35
CA VAL A 21 2.29 8.19 -23.43
C VAL A 21 3.51 8.08 -24.35
N ILE A 22 4.70 7.82 -23.80
CA ILE A 22 5.95 7.78 -24.57
C ILE A 22 6.07 6.48 -25.38
N MET A 23 5.70 5.34 -24.79
CA MET A 23 5.80 4.00 -25.40
C MET A 23 4.46 3.27 -25.33
N PRO A 24 3.46 3.68 -26.14
CA PRO A 24 2.16 3.04 -26.15
C PRO A 24 2.24 1.64 -26.79
N GLY A 25 1.60 0.64 -26.18
CA GLY A 25 1.50 -0.72 -26.72
C GLY A 25 2.44 -1.74 -26.09
N ASP A 26 3.46 -1.29 -25.36
CA ASP A 26 4.46 -2.16 -24.73
C ASP A 26 4.28 -2.23 -23.19
N PRO A 27 3.50 -3.19 -22.67
CA PRO A 27 3.25 -3.28 -21.22
C PRO A 27 4.52 -3.61 -20.42
N ILE A 28 5.45 -4.37 -20.99
CA ILE A 28 6.72 -4.75 -20.33
C ILE A 28 7.60 -3.51 -20.13
N ALA A 29 7.68 -2.64 -21.13
CA ALA A 29 8.44 -1.39 -21.04
C ALA A 29 7.85 -0.46 -19.98
N ASN A 30 6.51 -0.33 -19.95
CA ASN A 30 5.82 0.49 -18.95
C ASN A 30 6.04 -0.02 -17.51
N VAL A 31 5.89 -1.33 -17.30
CA VAL A 31 6.12 -1.95 -15.98
C VAL A 31 7.57 -1.77 -15.53
N THR A 32 8.52 -1.94 -16.43
CA THR A 32 9.95 -1.74 -16.14
C THR A 32 10.23 -0.28 -15.77
N PHE A 33 9.64 0.68 -16.50
CA PHE A 33 9.79 2.09 -16.17
C PHE A 33 9.21 2.42 -14.79
N LYS A 34 8.01 1.90 -14.48
CA LYS A 34 7.39 2.08 -13.17
C LYS A 34 8.26 1.51 -12.05
N THR A 35 8.79 0.29 -12.20
CA THR A 35 9.63 -0.32 -11.16
C THR A 35 10.90 0.50 -10.95
N TYR A 36 11.57 0.94 -12.02
CA TYR A 36 12.75 1.80 -11.91
C TYR A 36 12.44 3.18 -11.35
N ALA A 37 11.32 3.81 -11.67
CA ALA A 37 11.02 5.17 -11.23
C ALA A 37 10.45 5.20 -9.80
N TYR A 38 9.49 4.32 -9.50
CA TYR A 38 8.79 4.34 -8.21
C TYR A 38 9.50 3.53 -7.12
N ILE A 39 9.91 2.29 -7.41
CA ILE A 39 10.48 1.43 -6.37
C ILE A 39 11.82 1.97 -5.90
N THR A 40 12.65 2.50 -6.81
CA THR A 40 13.93 3.13 -6.42
C THR A 40 13.72 4.35 -5.52
N GLN A 41 12.69 5.16 -5.79
CA GLN A 41 12.34 6.30 -4.95
C GLN A 41 11.93 5.85 -3.54
N VAL A 42 11.06 4.83 -3.45
CA VAL A 42 10.64 4.29 -2.15
C VAL A 42 11.83 3.73 -1.38
N GLN A 43 12.71 2.98 -2.04
CA GLN A 43 13.94 2.47 -1.43
C GLN A 43 14.88 3.60 -0.98
N GLY A 44 14.99 4.68 -1.75
CA GLY A 44 15.75 5.88 -1.37
C GLY A 44 15.20 6.55 -0.10
N LEU A 45 13.88 6.58 0.08
CA LEU A 45 13.25 7.13 1.28
C LEU A 45 13.52 6.26 2.51
N PHE A 46 13.46 4.93 2.38
CA PHE A 46 13.83 4.01 3.47
C PHE A 46 15.31 4.12 3.82
N PHE A 47 16.18 4.18 2.81
CA PHE A 47 17.61 4.40 2.99
C PHE A 47 17.91 5.68 3.79
N LEU A 48 17.26 6.79 3.45
CA LEU A 48 17.40 8.05 4.18
C LEU A 48 16.87 7.98 5.63
N SER A 49 15.76 7.27 5.84
CA SER A 49 15.21 7.03 7.18
C SER A 49 16.21 6.27 8.06
N ASP A 50 16.80 5.21 7.51
CA ASP A 50 17.78 4.38 8.21
C ASP A 50 19.10 5.13 8.45
N LEU A 51 19.56 5.96 7.50
CA LEU A 51 20.72 6.81 7.72
C LEU A 51 20.50 7.80 8.87
N LYS A 52 19.29 8.36 8.98
CA LYS A 52 18.93 9.25 10.10
C LYS A 52 18.97 8.50 11.43
N LEU A 53 18.42 7.29 11.47
CA LEU A 53 18.49 6.43 12.67
C LEU A 53 19.94 6.05 13.01
N GLY A 54 20.73 5.65 12.00
CA GLY A 54 22.15 5.32 12.14
C GLY A 54 22.96 6.50 12.68
N HIS A 55 22.64 7.73 12.25
CA HIS A 55 23.26 8.93 12.80
C HIS A 55 22.97 9.11 14.29
N TYR A 56 21.73 8.87 14.75
CA TYR A 56 21.39 8.90 16.18
C TYR A 56 22.10 7.79 16.98
N MET A 57 22.31 6.62 16.38
CA MET A 57 23.01 5.49 17.00
C MET A 57 24.54 5.56 16.85
N LYS A 58 25.08 6.63 16.26
CA LYS A 58 26.51 6.84 15.97
C LYS A 58 27.15 5.74 15.10
N ILE A 59 26.36 5.12 14.22
CA ILE A 59 26.87 4.13 13.26
C ILE A 59 27.46 4.87 12.05
N PRO A 60 28.67 4.52 11.58
CA PRO A 60 29.26 5.16 10.41
C PRO A 60 28.45 4.84 9.13
N PRO A 61 28.24 5.84 8.25
CA PRO A 61 27.34 5.71 7.09
C PRO A 61 27.81 4.68 6.07
N ARG A 62 29.11 4.42 5.96
CA ARG A 62 29.67 3.38 5.07
C ARG A 62 29.23 1.98 5.46
N ILE A 63 29.18 1.70 6.76
CA ILE A 63 28.74 0.39 7.27
C ILE A 63 27.24 0.25 7.05
N MET A 64 26.46 1.28 7.34
CA MET A 64 25.01 1.29 7.06
C MET A 64 24.69 0.96 5.60
N PHE A 65 25.38 1.62 4.66
CA PHE A 65 25.20 1.38 3.23
C PHE A 65 25.53 -0.06 2.83
N MET A 66 26.67 -0.60 3.29
CA MET A 66 27.04 -1.99 2.99
C MET A 66 26.05 -2.99 3.57
N THR A 67 25.58 -2.78 4.81
CA THR A 67 24.58 -3.65 5.44
C THR A 67 23.27 -3.66 4.65
N GLN A 68 22.80 -2.50 4.18
CA GLN A 68 21.58 -2.42 3.38
C GLN A 68 21.72 -3.06 2.00
N ILE A 69 22.87 -2.93 1.34
CA ILE A 69 23.14 -3.65 0.08
C ILE A 69 23.11 -5.16 0.32
N VAL A 70 23.82 -5.66 1.33
CA VAL A 70 23.86 -7.09 1.61
C VAL A 70 22.46 -7.60 1.97
N ALA A 71 21.72 -6.89 2.82
CA ALA A 71 20.37 -7.25 3.20
C ALA A 71 19.40 -7.27 2.01
N THR A 72 19.49 -6.29 1.10
CA THR A 72 18.64 -6.25 -0.10
C THR A 72 18.96 -7.39 -1.07
N VAL A 73 20.24 -7.71 -1.29
CA VAL A 73 20.63 -8.86 -2.12
C VAL A 73 20.09 -10.17 -1.55
N VAL A 74 20.27 -10.39 -0.24
CA VAL A 74 19.73 -11.59 0.43
C VAL A 74 18.20 -11.63 0.32
N ALA A 75 17.52 -10.51 0.57
CA ALA A 75 16.07 -10.43 0.45
C ALA A 75 15.59 -10.71 -0.98
N CYS A 76 16.27 -10.21 -2.01
CA CYS A 76 15.95 -10.49 -3.41
C CYS A 76 16.06 -11.98 -3.73
N ILE A 77 17.13 -12.65 -3.28
CA ILE A 77 17.35 -14.08 -3.51
C ILE A 77 16.24 -14.89 -2.81
N VAL A 78 15.97 -14.61 -1.54
CA VAL A 78 14.94 -15.34 -0.77
C VAL A 78 13.55 -15.16 -1.38
N ASN A 79 13.17 -13.92 -1.75
CA ASN A 79 11.87 -13.68 -2.37
C ASN A 79 11.75 -14.37 -3.73
N PHE A 80 12.82 -14.37 -4.53
CA PHE A 80 12.83 -15.02 -5.84
C PHE A 80 12.71 -16.54 -5.75
N VAL A 81 13.50 -17.18 -4.88
CA VAL A 81 13.44 -18.62 -4.66
C VAL A 81 12.07 -19.03 -4.11
N THR A 82 11.54 -18.27 -3.15
CA THR A 82 10.20 -18.53 -2.59
C THR A 82 9.12 -18.39 -3.66
N ALA A 83 9.20 -17.40 -4.54
CA ALA A 83 8.24 -17.23 -5.63
C ALA A 83 8.26 -18.42 -6.61
N ILE A 84 9.43 -18.89 -7.02
CA ILE A 84 9.56 -20.06 -7.91
C ILE A 84 8.99 -21.31 -7.22
N TYR A 85 9.38 -21.54 -5.97
CA TYR A 85 8.91 -22.69 -5.19
C TYR A 85 7.37 -22.71 -5.10
N LEU A 86 6.75 -21.55 -4.86
CA LEU A 86 5.31 -21.45 -4.72
C LEU A 86 4.57 -21.73 -6.04
N ILE A 87 5.11 -21.26 -7.17
CA ILE A 87 4.55 -21.48 -8.51
C ILE A 87 4.66 -22.95 -8.92
N GLU A 88 5.75 -23.63 -8.57
CA GLU A 88 5.96 -25.04 -8.93
C GLU A 88 5.21 -26.02 -8.03
N THR A 89 5.04 -25.69 -6.75
CA THR A 89 4.46 -26.61 -5.76
C THR A 89 2.93 -26.56 -5.72
N ILE A 90 2.33 -25.40 -5.95
CA ILE A 90 0.87 -25.20 -5.79
C ILE A 90 0.18 -25.13 -7.17
N PRO A 91 -0.64 -26.13 -7.53
CA PRO A 91 -1.34 -26.12 -8.81
C PRO A 91 -2.44 -25.05 -8.81
N ASN A 92 -2.56 -24.27 -9.89
CA ASN A 92 -3.53 -23.18 -10.08
C ASN A 92 -3.37 -22.00 -9.10
N ILE A 93 -2.14 -21.64 -8.73
CA ILE A 93 -1.85 -20.41 -7.98
C ILE A 93 -2.40 -19.17 -8.71
N CYS A 94 -2.84 -18.15 -7.96
CA CYS A 94 -3.40 -16.89 -8.48
C CYS A 94 -4.63 -17.05 -9.41
N THR A 95 -5.30 -18.21 -9.43
CA THR A 95 -6.51 -18.47 -10.24
C THR A 95 -7.76 -18.36 -9.38
N GLU A 96 -8.91 -17.95 -9.95
CA GLU A 96 -10.18 -17.77 -9.23
C GLU A 96 -10.65 -19.02 -8.46
N LYS A 97 -10.21 -20.21 -8.91
CA LYS A 97 -10.56 -21.53 -8.33
C LYS A 97 -9.88 -21.81 -6.99
N ASN A 98 -8.70 -21.24 -6.74
CA ASN A 98 -7.97 -21.43 -5.49
C ASN A 98 -8.11 -20.18 -4.63
N ILE A 99 -9.06 -20.23 -3.70
CA ILE A 99 -9.42 -19.12 -2.81
C ILE A 99 -8.26 -18.81 -1.84
N GLU A 100 -7.59 -19.84 -1.32
CA GLU A 100 -6.50 -19.73 -0.34
C GLU A 100 -5.20 -19.13 -0.92
N TRP A 101 -5.00 -19.22 -2.24
CA TRP A 101 -3.75 -18.83 -2.92
C TRP A 101 -3.98 -17.72 -3.95
N ARG A 102 -4.80 -16.72 -3.60
CA ARG A 102 -5.03 -15.54 -4.45
C ARG A 102 -3.88 -14.54 -4.35
N CYS A 103 -3.65 -13.83 -5.45
CA CYS A 103 -2.53 -12.90 -5.60
C CYS A 103 -3.02 -11.48 -5.92
N PRO A 104 -3.72 -10.80 -4.98
CA PRO A 104 -4.42 -9.54 -5.25
C PRO A 104 -3.48 -8.39 -5.68
N ILE A 105 -2.28 -8.35 -5.12
CA ILE A 105 -1.27 -7.36 -5.49
C ILE A 105 -0.79 -7.62 -6.92
N SER A 106 -0.46 -8.86 -7.27
CA SER A 106 0.01 -9.24 -8.60
C SER A 106 -1.04 -9.04 -9.68
N THR A 107 -2.31 -9.39 -9.42
CA THR A 107 -3.42 -9.18 -10.37
C THR A 107 -3.72 -7.70 -10.59
N THR A 108 -3.62 -6.88 -9.54
CA THR A 108 -3.74 -5.42 -9.66
C THR A 108 -2.57 -4.85 -10.47
N PHE A 109 -1.35 -5.32 -10.23
CA PHE A 109 -0.16 -4.88 -10.97
C PHE A 109 -0.24 -5.26 -12.45
N TYR A 110 -0.73 -6.47 -12.74
CA TYR A 110 -0.99 -6.94 -14.10
C TYR A 110 -2.08 -6.12 -14.79
N SER A 111 -3.22 -5.87 -14.13
CA SER A 111 -4.31 -5.05 -14.68
C SER A 111 -3.85 -3.62 -14.96
N ALA A 112 -3.05 -3.04 -14.07
CA ALA A 112 -2.46 -1.72 -14.28
C ALA A 112 -1.54 -1.69 -15.52
N SER A 113 -0.75 -2.75 -15.75
CA SER A 113 0.13 -2.85 -16.93
C SER A 113 -0.65 -2.86 -18.25
N ILE A 114 -1.84 -3.46 -18.26
CA ILE A 114 -2.72 -3.50 -19.44
C ILE A 114 -3.30 -2.10 -19.69
N ILE A 115 -3.87 -1.49 -18.65
CA ILE A 115 -4.52 -0.18 -18.72
C ILE A 115 -3.52 0.89 -19.18
N TRP A 116 -2.40 1.01 -18.47
CA TRP A 116 -1.45 2.09 -18.69
C TRP A 116 -0.41 1.79 -19.76
N GLY A 117 -0.05 0.52 -19.98
CA GLY A 117 0.98 0.13 -20.95
C GLY A 117 0.42 -0.36 -22.28
N ALA A 118 -0.33 -1.47 -22.27
CA ALA A 118 -0.78 -2.12 -23.50
C ALA A 118 -1.81 -1.30 -24.29
N ILE A 119 -2.82 -0.74 -23.62
CA ILE A 119 -3.82 0.12 -24.29
C ILE A 119 -3.29 1.55 -24.41
N GLY A 120 -2.63 2.02 -23.34
CA GLY A 120 -2.07 3.36 -23.25
C GLY A 120 -3.11 4.42 -22.83
N PRO A 121 -2.66 5.47 -22.12
CA PRO A 121 -3.54 6.50 -21.57
C PRO A 121 -4.28 7.30 -22.65
N LEU A 122 -3.72 7.46 -23.85
CA LEU A 122 -4.34 8.22 -24.94
C LEU A 122 -5.63 7.56 -25.46
N LYS A 123 -5.72 6.23 -25.44
CA LYS A 123 -6.92 5.50 -25.87
C LYS A 123 -7.95 5.38 -24.74
N ILE A 124 -7.50 5.17 -23.50
CA ILE A 124 -8.40 5.06 -22.34
C ILE A 124 -8.95 6.41 -21.91
N PHE A 125 -8.15 7.47 -21.94
CA PHE A 125 -8.55 8.81 -21.47
C PHE A 125 -8.66 9.82 -22.62
N GLY A 126 -8.81 9.37 -23.87
CA GLY A 126 -9.06 10.24 -25.02
C GLY A 126 -10.46 10.87 -24.98
N PRO A 127 -10.72 11.94 -25.76
CA PRO A 127 -11.97 12.71 -25.72
C PRO A 127 -13.24 11.91 -26.06
N ASN A 128 -13.10 10.76 -26.74
CA ASN A 128 -14.20 9.86 -27.10
C ASN A 128 -14.36 8.68 -26.13
N SER A 129 -13.60 8.62 -25.04
CA SER A 129 -13.63 7.50 -24.09
C SER A 129 -14.48 7.82 -22.86
N VAL A 130 -15.13 6.78 -22.33
CA VAL A 130 -15.94 6.84 -21.10
C VAL A 130 -15.12 7.28 -19.88
N TYR A 131 -13.79 7.05 -19.90
CA TYR A 131 -12.91 7.38 -18.77
C TYR A 131 -12.27 8.78 -18.84
N TRP A 132 -12.54 9.57 -19.90
CA TRP A 132 -12.03 10.94 -20.02
C TRP A 132 -12.28 11.82 -18.77
N PRO A 133 -13.46 11.76 -18.10
CA PRO A 133 -13.71 12.58 -16.92
C PRO A 133 -12.77 12.31 -15.74
N LEU A 134 -12.14 11.13 -15.66
CA LEU A 134 -11.20 10.81 -14.56
C LEU A 134 -9.95 11.71 -14.59
N LEU A 135 -9.57 12.25 -15.76
CA LEU A 135 -8.45 13.19 -15.84
C LEU A 135 -8.71 14.49 -15.08
N PHE A 136 -9.97 14.90 -14.91
CA PHE A 136 -10.31 16.05 -14.06
C PHE A 136 -10.02 15.80 -12.59
N GLY A 137 -9.87 14.54 -12.17
CA GLY A 137 -9.40 14.18 -10.83
C GLY A 137 -8.04 14.81 -10.50
N PHE A 138 -7.12 14.92 -11.47
CA PHE A 138 -5.84 15.59 -11.26
C PHE A 138 -6.00 17.09 -11.03
N LEU A 139 -6.90 17.74 -11.77
CA LEU A 139 -7.21 19.16 -11.59
C LEU A 139 -7.89 19.39 -10.24
N ILE A 140 -8.90 18.59 -9.91
CA ILE A 140 -9.59 18.64 -8.63
C ILE A 140 -8.59 18.46 -7.47
N GLY A 141 -7.68 17.49 -7.56
CA GLY A 141 -6.62 17.29 -6.57
C GLY A 141 -5.65 18.46 -6.46
N ALA A 142 -5.29 19.11 -7.56
CA ALA A 142 -4.43 20.29 -7.57
C ALA A 142 -5.11 21.54 -6.98
N PHE A 143 -6.41 21.71 -7.23
CA PHE A 143 -7.18 22.85 -6.73
C PHE A 143 -7.70 22.67 -5.30
N LEU A 144 -7.95 21.45 -4.84
CA LEU A 144 -8.44 21.16 -3.48
C LEU A 144 -7.66 21.80 -2.31
N PRO A 145 -6.32 21.87 -2.32
CA PRO A 145 -5.57 22.55 -1.27
C PRO A 145 -5.69 24.10 -1.32
N VAL A 146 -6.08 24.68 -2.45
CA VAL A 146 -6.15 26.14 -2.64
C VAL A 146 -7.26 26.78 -1.79
N PRO A 147 -8.51 26.28 -1.74
CA PRO A 147 -9.54 26.76 -0.83
C PRO A 147 -9.10 26.72 0.64
N VAL A 148 -8.42 25.65 1.10
CA VAL A 148 -7.94 25.55 2.49
C VAL A 148 -6.89 26.61 2.77
N TRP A 149 -5.98 26.85 1.82
CA TRP A 149 -4.97 27.88 1.96
C TRP A 149 -5.59 29.28 2.05
N ILE A 150 -6.59 29.60 1.22
CA ILE A 150 -7.33 30.88 1.28
C ILE A 150 -8.08 31.01 2.61
N LEU A 151 -8.78 29.96 3.04
CA LEU A 151 -9.52 29.94 4.31
C LEU A 151 -8.60 30.12 5.51
N ARG A 152 -7.41 29.50 5.50
CA ARG A 152 -6.38 29.68 6.52
C ARG A 152 -5.87 31.13 6.56
N LYS A 153 -5.72 31.77 5.39
CA LYS A 153 -5.28 33.18 5.29
C LYS A 153 -6.36 34.16 5.76
N LYS A 154 -7.64 33.87 5.49
CA LYS A 154 -8.78 34.71 5.87
C LYS A 154 -9.18 34.57 7.33
N TYR A 155 -9.02 33.38 7.92
CA TYR A 155 -9.37 33.08 9.31
C TYR A 155 -8.16 32.56 10.11
N PRO A 156 -7.18 33.43 10.45
CA PRO A 156 -5.99 33.02 11.20
C PRO A 156 -6.30 32.56 12.63
N ALA A 157 -7.46 32.91 13.18
CA ALA A 157 -7.91 32.49 14.51
C ALA A 157 -8.29 31.01 14.59
N THR A 158 -8.67 30.38 13.47
CA THR A 158 -9.22 29.02 13.44
C THR A 158 -8.09 27.98 13.40
N LYS A 159 -7.58 27.60 14.57
CA LYS A 159 -6.48 26.64 14.72
C LYS A 159 -6.78 25.22 14.21
N TRP A 160 -8.03 24.83 13.92
CA TRP A 160 -8.28 23.49 13.36
C TRP A 160 -7.85 23.41 11.88
N LEU A 161 -8.03 24.47 11.09
CA LEU A 161 -7.80 24.45 9.64
C LEU A 161 -6.35 24.11 9.25
N GLN A 162 -5.40 24.26 10.17
CA GLN A 162 -4.00 23.85 9.95
C GLN A 162 -3.80 22.34 9.93
N TYR A 163 -4.74 21.54 10.47
CA TYR A 163 -4.66 20.07 10.52
C TYR A 163 -5.36 19.40 9.34
N VAL A 164 -6.11 20.15 8.52
CA VAL A 164 -6.81 19.60 7.35
C VAL A 164 -5.85 19.59 6.16
N HIS A 165 -5.34 18.40 5.85
CA HIS A 165 -4.48 18.17 4.69
C HIS A 165 -5.20 17.27 3.67
N PHE A 166 -5.82 17.88 2.66
CA PHE A 166 -6.50 17.15 1.60
C PHE A 166 -5.65 16.10 0.87
N PRO A 167 -4.36 16.32 0.57
CA PRO A 167 -3.52 15.28 -0.03
C PRO A 167 -3.42 14.01 0.83
N ILE A 168 -3.40 14.17 2.16
CA ILE A 168 -3.35 13.05 3.11
C ILE A 168 -4.69 12.31 3.11
N MET A 169 -5.80 13.03 3.13
CA MET A 169 -7.14 12.43 3.10
C MET A 169 -7.38 11.65 1.81
N LEU A 170 -6.98 12.19 0.66
CA LEU A 170 -7.12 11.51 -0.63
C LEU A 170 -6.14 10.35 -0.79
N SER A 171 -4.97 10.40 -0.14
CA SER A 171 -4.02 9.31 -0.15
C SER A 171 -4.54 8.05 0.57
N ALA A 172 -5.48 8.18 1.51
CA ALA A 172 -6.07 7.02 2.19
C ALA A 172 -6.77 6.06 1.21
N THR A 173 -7.34 6.60 0.13
CA THR A 173 -8.05 5.88 -0.94
C THR A 173 -7.12 5.08 -1.86
N SER A 174 -5.79 5.21 -1.71
CA SER A 174 -4.82 4.61 -2.64
C SER A 174 -4.73 3.07 -2.58
N ALA A 175 -5.19 2.44 -1.49
CA ALA A 175 -5.16 0.99 -1.32
C ALA A 175 -6.48 0.29 -1.74
N ILE A 176 -7.46 1.02 -2.29
CA ILE A 176 -8.82 0.49 -2.54
C ILE A 176 -8.90 -0.73 -3.46
N PRO A 177 -8.05 -0.93 -4.49
CA PRO A 177 -8.15 -2.14 -5.29
C PRO A 177 -7.57 -3.38 -4.60
N THR A 178 -6.70 -3.21 -3.59
CA THR A 178 -5.97 -4.32 -2.96
C THR A 178 -6.45 -4.66 -1.55
N ALA A 179 -7.17 -3.76 -0.88
CA ALA A 179 -7.61 -3.93 0.50
C ALA A 179 -9.14 -4.04 0.59
N PRO A 180 -9.69 -4.98 1.39
CA PRO A 180 -11.10 -5.05 1.71
C PRO A 180 -11.67 -3.72 2.21
N PRO A 181 -12.94 -3.43 1.91
CA PRO A 181 -13.66 -2.32 2.54
C PRO A 181 -13.60 -2.36 4.07
N GLY A 182 -13.60 -3.57 4.66
CA GLY A 182 -13.51 -3.77 6.11
C GLY A 182 -12.18 -3.33 6.74
N GLU A 183 -11.08 -3.32 5.99
CA GLU A 183 -9.80 -2.83 6.49
C GLU A 183 -9.84 -1.33 6.76
N TYR A 184 -10.57 -0.56 5.95
CA TYR A 184 -10.70 0.90 6.17
C TYR A 184 -11.48 1.21 7.44
N THR A 185 -12.56 0.48 7.70
CA THR A 185 -13.34 0.66 8.94
C THR A 185 -12.49 0.29 10.15
N SER A 186 -11.76 -0.83 10.09
CA SER A 186 -10.83 -1.25 11.14
C SER A 186 -9.73 -0.19 11.37
N TRP A 187 -9.14 0.33 10.30
CA TRP A 187 -8.11 1.36 10.39
C TRP A 187 -8.63 2.65 11.03
N LEU A 188 -9.85 3.09 10.68
CA LEU A 188 -10.48 4.25 11.29
C LEU A 188 -10.75 4.04 12.78
N ILE A 189 -11.25 2.87 13.17
CA ILE A 189 -11.54 2.53 14.58
C ILE A 189 -10.24 2.50 15.39
N VAL A 190 -9.24 1.78 14.93
CA VAL A 190 -7.93 1.68 15.61
C VAL A 190 -7.27 3.06 15.65
N GLY A 191 -7.31 3.81 14.54
CA GLY A 191 -6.81 5.17 14.45
C GLY A 191 -7.46 6.10 15.47
N PHE A 192 -8.78 6.03 15.64
CA PHE A 192 -9.53 6.80 16.62
C PHE A 192 -9.20 6.38 18.07
N LEU A 193 -9.17 5.08 18.34
CA LEU A 193 -8.83 4.55 19.67
C LEU A 193 -7.42 5.00 20.11
N PHE A 194 -6.42 4.86 19.24
CA PHE A 194 -5.03 5.19 19.58
C PHE A 194 -4.75 6.69 19.54
N ASN A 195 -5.20 7.40 18.51
CA ASN A 195 -4.82 8.81 18.32
C ASN A 195 -5.79 9.81 18.98
N PHE A 196 -7.03 9.43 19.28
CA PHE A 196 -7.98 10.31 19.95
C PHE A 196 -8.21 9.93 21.41
N ILE A 197 -8.57 8.67 21.69
CA ILE A 197 -8.88 8.24 23.06
C ILE A 197 -7.61 8.08 23.88
N LEU A 198 -6.70 7.18 23.49
CA LEU A 198 -5.47 6.92 24.25
C LEU A 198 -4.59 8.17 24.36
N TYR A 199 -4.50 8.97 23.30
CA TYR A 199 -3.77 10.23 23.33
C TYR A 199 -4.32 11.23 24.36
N ARG A 200 -5.64 11.29 24.56
CA ARG A 200 -6.30 12.26 25.46
C ARG A 200 -6.40 11.79 26.90
N TYR A 201 -6.61 10.49 27.13
CA TYR A 201 -6.83 9.93 28.46
C TYR A 201 -5.57 9.30 29.08
N ALA A 202 -4.59 8.86 28.28
CA ALA A 202 -3.39 8.16 28.73
C ALA A 202 -2.15 8.63 27.95
N HIS A 203 -1.90 9.94 27.96
CA HIS A 203 -0.84 10.57 27.15
C HIS A 203 0.56 10.02 27.47
N ASP A 204 0.88 9.79 28.75
CA ASP A 204 2.19 9.27 29.17
C ASP A 204 2.44 7.85 28.64
N TRP A 205 1.41 7.01 28.65
CA TRP A 205 1.50 5.66 28.07
C TRP A 205 1.66 5.74 26.54
N TRP A 206 0.86 6.58 25.88
CA TRP A 206 0.90 6.73 24.43
C TRP A 206 2.28 7.16 23.94
N LYS A 207 2.89 8.16 24.58
CA LYS A 207 4.22 8.68 24.21
C LYS A 207 5.32 7.61 24.28
N GLN A 208 5.25 6.71 25.26
CA GLN A 208 6.28 5.71 25.49
C GLN A 208 6.06 4.41 24.71
N TYR A 209 4.80 3.96 24.60
CA TYR A 209 4.50 2.59 24.15
C TYR A 209 3.76 2.50 22.82
N ALA A 210 3.15 3.57 22.29
CA ALA A 210 2.32 3.46 21.08
C ALA A 210 3.10 2.92 19.87
N PHE A 211 4.34 3.39 19.66
CA PHE A 211 5.20 2.92 18.57
C PHE A 211 5.66 1.47 18.77
N VAL A 212 6.01 1.09 20.01
CA VAL A 212 6.43 -0.29 20.35
C VAL A 212 5.26 -1.25 20.17
N PHE A 213 4.06 -0.85 20.58
CA PHE A 213 2.85 -1.63 20.40
C PHE A 213 2.52 -1.81 18.92
N SER A 214 2.61 -0.75 18.11
CA SER A 214 2.42 -0.84 16.66
C SER A 214 3.42 -1.81 16.02
N ALA A 215 4.71 -1.73 16.39
CA ALA A 215 5.72 -2.65 15.88
C ALA A 215 5.44 -4.10 16.33
N SER A 216 4.99 -4.30 17.57
CA SER A 216 4.64 -5.61 18.11
C SER A 216 3.45 -6.23 17.40
N MET A 217 2.41 -5.44 17.07
CA MET A 217 1.25 -5.92 16.30
C MET A 217 1.68 -6.36 14.89
N SER A 218 2.53 -5.59 14.19
CA SER A 218 3.06 -5.98 12.89
C SER A 218 3.87 -7.28 12.96
N CYS A 219 4.72 -7.45 13.98
CA CYS A 219 5.45 -8.69 14.20
C CYS A 219 4.51 -9.86 14.54
N GLY A 220 3.51 -9.61 15.37
CA GLY A 220 2.52 -10.59 15.79
C GLY A 220 1.70 -11.13 14.62
N VAL A 221 1.31 -10.29 13.66
CA VAL A 221 0.64 -10.72 12.43
C VAL A 221 1.53 -11.66 11.62
N VAL A 222 2.82 -11.32 11.42
CA VAL A 222 3.76 -12.17 10.67
C VAL A 222 3.97 -13.52 11.36
N VAL A 223 4.18 -13.52 12.68
CA VAL A 223 4.36 -14.76 13.45
C VAL A 223 3.09 -15.61 13.41
N SER A 224 1.92 -15.00 13.57
CA SER A 224 0.63 -15.71 13.49
C SER A 224 0.41 -16.29 12.10
N ALA A 225 0.72 -15.56 11.04
CA ALA A 225 0.61 -16.04 9.67
C ALA A 225 1.52 -17.23 9.41
N LEU A 226 2.76 -17.21 9.89
CA LEU A 226 3.68 -18.36 9.79
C LEU A 226 3.16 -19.57 10.56
N LEU A 227 2.65 -19.37 11.78
CA LEU A 227 2.06 -20.46 12.57
C LEU A 227 0.84 -21.07 11.87
N ILE A 228 -0.06 -20.24 11.34
CA ILE A 228 -1.23 -20.70 10.57
C ILE A 228 -0.78 -21.48 9.33
N PHE A 229 0.21 -20.95 8.60
CA PHE A 229 0.73 -21.60 7.40
C PHE A 229 1.30 -22.99 7.70
N PHE A 230 2.19 -23.12 8.69
CA PHE A 230 2.80 -24.41 9.03
C PHE A 230 1.85 -25.38 9.73
N ALA A 231 0.90 -24.88 10.53
CA ALA A 231 -0.04 -25.72 11.25
C ALA A 231 -1.19 -26.21 10.37
N LEU A 232 -1.78 -25.34 9.54
CA LEU A 232 -3.00 -25.62 8.80
C LEU A 232 -2.75 -25.79 7.30
N THR A 233 -2.25 -24.73 6.64
CA THR A 233 -2.13 -24.69 5.17
C THR A 233 -1.20 -25.77 4.63
N ASN A 234 -0.04 -25.98 5.27
CA ASN A 234 0.91 -27.01 4.85
C ASN A 234 0.38 -28.45 5.07
N ASN A 235 -0.56 -28.64 5.99
CA ASN A 235 -1.17 -29.94 6.28
C ASN A 235 -2.51 -30.14 5.56
N ASN A 236 -2.90 -29.25 4.62
CA ASN A 236 -4.19 -29.25 3.94
C ASN A 236 -5.39 -29.33 4.89
N VAL A 237 -5.31 -28.67 6.05
CA VAL A 237 -6.41 -28.59 7.01
C VAL A 237 -7.26 -27.36 6.69
N ASN A 238 -8.48 -27.60 6.19
CA ASN A 238 -9.44 -26.53 5.92
C ASN A 238 -9.81 -25.80 7.22
N PHE A 239 -9.77 -24.46 7.19
CA PHE A 239 -10.17 -23.65 8.34
C PHE A 239 -11.66 -23.85 8.65
N PRO A 240 -12.09 -23.96 9.92
CA PRO A 240 -13.49 -24.09 10.25
C PRO A 240 -14.26 -22.85 9.81
N THR A 241 -15.38 -23.03 9.12
CA THR A 241 -16.27 -21.93 8.73
C THR A 241 -17.02 -21.41 9.96
N TRP A 242 -16.75 -20.17 10.36
CA TRP A 242 -17.49 -19.49 11.43
C TRP A 242 -17.93 -18.09 10.98
N TRP A 243 -18.67 -17.39 11.84
CA TRP A 243 -19.28 -16.10 11.52
C TRP A 243 -18.28 -15.01 11.10
N GLY A 244 -16.98 -15.16 11.41
CA GLY A 244 -15.90 -14.25 11.03
C GLY A 244 -15.13 -14.62 9.75
N THR A 245 -15.36 -15.79 9.13
CA THR A 245 -14.64 -16.24 7.91
C THR A 245 -15.42 -16.02 6.62
N GLY A 246 -16.60 -15.41 6.70
CA GLY A 246 -17.37 -15.01 5.52
C GLY A 246 -17.84 -16.15 4.59
N GLY A 247 -17.85 -17.41 5.05
CA GLY A 247 -18.30 -18.57 4.26
C GLY A 247 -17.49 -18.75 2.96
N ILE A 248 -18.14 -19.29 1.91
CA ILE A 248 -17.50 -19.64 0.61
C ILE A 248 -16.83 -18.44 -0.09
N THR A 249 -17.21 -17.20 0.25
CA THR A 249 -16.70 -15.98 -0.40
C THR A 249 -15.67 -15.21 0.42
N GLY A 250 -15.29 -15.65 1.62
CA GLY A 250 -14.28 -15.01 2.49
C GLY A 250 -14.70 -13.67 3.12
N ASP A 251 -15.50 -12.88 2.41
CA ASP A 251 -15.92 -11.52 2.80
C ASP A 251 -17.35 -11.43 3.34
N GLY A 252 -18.10 -12.55 3.42
CA GLY A 252 -19.50 -12.54 3.87
C GLY A 252 -20.47 -11.76 2.97
N CYS A 253 -20.00 -11.28 1.81
CA CYS A 253 -20.79 -10.56 0.80
C CYS A 253 -20.90 -11.39 -0.49
N PRO A 254 -22.00 -12.12 -0.72
CA PRO A 254 -22.16 -12.99 -1.89
C PRO A 254 -22.31 -12.23 -3.23
N LEU A 255 -22.56 -10.91 -3.19
CA LEU A 255 -22.80 -10.05 -4.36
C LEU A 255 -21.61 -9.18 -4.78
N ALA A 256 -20.51 -9.18 -4.03
CA ALA A 256 -19.32 -8.44 -4.42
C ALA A 256 -18.57 -9.22 -5.51
N SER A 257 -18.46 -8.64 -6.71
CA SER A 257 -17.71 -9.23 -7.83
C SER A 257 -16.19 -9.12 -7.63
N ALA A 258 -15.75 -8.26 -6.71
CA ALA A 258 -14.37 -8.11 -6.26
C ALA A 258 -14.27 -8.59 -4.81
N ASN A 259 -14.45 -9.90 -4.59
CA ASN A 259 -14.24 -10.52 -3.28
C ASN A 259 -12.74 -10.60 -2.98
N PHE A 260 -12.32 -9.97 -1.90
CA PHE A 260 -11.04 -10.19 -1.24
C PHE A 260 -11.19 -11.42 -0.33
N SER A 261 -10.96 -12.60 -0.89
CA SER A 261 -10.69 -13.76 -0.05
C SER A 261 -9.21 -13.75 0.26
N GLY A 262 -8.87 -13.34 1.49
CA GLY A 262 -7.55 -13.52 2.07
C GLY A 262 -7.23 -14.97 2.35
#